data_AF-A0A5Q0EGG8-F1
#
_entry.id   AF-A0A5Q0EGG8-F1
#
_cell.length_a   1.000
_cell.length_b   1.000
_cell.length_c   1.000
_cell.angle_alpha   90.00
_cell.angle_beta   90.00
_cell.angle_gamma   90.00
#
_symmetry.space_group_name_H-M   'P 1'
#
loop_
_entity.id
_entity.type
_entity.pdbx_description
1 polymer ?
#
loop_
_entity_poly.entity_id
_entity_poly.type
_entity_poly.pdbx_seq_one_letter_code
_entity_poly.pdbx_strand_id
1 'polypeptide(L)' 'MQDIGHFRAKLLAARAALRRCEDGSYGDCLDCEEPIDPRRLGLDPAIALCIGCAEKRSYKHRR' A
#
# COMPACT_ATOMS: atom_id res chain seq x y z
N MET A 1 -7.65 -19.20 11.45
CA MET A 1 -7.23 -19.98 10.26
C MET A 1 -7.00 -18.97 9.14
N GLN A 2 -5.77 -18.76 8.67
CA GLN A 2 -5.52 -17.78 7.61
C GLN A 2 -5.99 -18.39 6.29
N ASP A 3 -6.99 -17.78 5.65
CA ASP A 3 -7.62 -18.25 4.41
C ASP A 3 -6.69 -18.05 3.20
N ILE A 4 -6.78 -18.93 2.19
CA ILE A 4 -5.97 -18.86 0.95
C ILE A 4 -6.14 -17.50 0.24
N GLY A 5 -7.32 -16.89 0.33
CA GLY A 5 -7.61 -15.58 -0.23
C GLY A 5 -6.74 -14.47 0.37
N HIS A 6 -6.47 -14.52 1.68
CA HIS A 6 -5.63 -13.55 2.38
C HIS A 6 -4.18 -13.60 1.89
N PHE A 7 -3.63 -14.80 1.74
CA PHE A 7 -2.27 -14.98 1.22
C PHE A 7 -2.16 -14.50 -0.23
N ARG A 8 -3.18 -14.77 -1.05
CA ARG A 8 -3.21 -14.28 -2.43
C ARG A 8 -3.19 -12.76 -2.49
N ALA A 9 -3.98 -12.07 -1.66
CA ALA A 9 -3.99 -10.61 -1.60
C ALA A 9 -2.60 -10.05 -1.23
N LYS A 10 -1.92 -10.66 -0.25
CA LYS A 10 -0.55 -10.26 0.11
C LYS A 10 0.46 -10.45 -1.03
N LEU A 11 0.41 -11.57 -1.75
CA LEU A 11 1.28 -11.80 -2.90
C LEU A 11 1.06 -10.78 -4.02
N LEU A 12 -0.20 -10.40 -4.27
CA LEU A 12 -0.54 -9.38 -5.25
C LEU A 12 -0.02 -7.99 -4.84
N ALA A 13 -0.17 -7.64 -3.56
CA ALA A 13 0.36 -6.38 -3.02
C ALA A 13 1.88 -6.30 -3.13
N ALA A 14 2.59 -7.38 -2.77
CA ALA A 14 4.05 -7.46 -2.91
C ALA A 14 4.50 -7.34 -4.37
N ARG A 15 3.83 -8.03 -5.30
CA ARG A 15 4.10 -7.88 -6.75
C ARG A 15 3.87 -6.47 -7.26
N ALA A 16 2.83 -5.79 -6.77
CA ALA A 16 2.58 -4.40 -7.13
C ALA A 16 3.67 -3.46 -6.59
N ALA A 17 4.20 -3.73 -5.39
CA ALA A 17 5.30 -2.96 -4.83
C ALA A 17 6.60 -3.12 -5.63
N LEU A 18 6.93 -4.35 -6.05
CA LEU A 18 8.08 -4.61 -6.91
C LEU A 18 7.99 -3.85 -8.24
N ARG A 19 6.80 -3.82 -8.86
CA ARG A 19 6.57 -3.02 -10.08
C ARG A 19 6.86 -1.53 -9.86
N ARG A 20 6.43 -0.97 -8.73
CA ARG A 20 6.76 0.42 -8.39
C ARG A 20 8.26 0.66 -8.21
N CYS A 21 9.00 -0.34 -7.74
CA CYS A 21 10.46 -0.23 -7.68
C CYS A 21 11.07 -0.19 -9.09
N GLU A 22 10.54 -0.99 -10.02
CA GLU A 22 11.00 -1.07 -11.40
C GLU A 22 10.69 0.21 -12.20
N ASP A 23 9.52 0.81 -11.99
CA ASP A 23 9.10 2.04 -12.67
C ASP A 23 9.57 3.34 -11.97
N GLY A 24 10.18 3.23 -10.79
CA GLY A 24 10.72 4.35 -10.03
C GLY A 24 9.71 5.09 -9.15
N SER A 25 8.44 4.67 -9.10
CA SER A 25 7.39 5.26 -8.24
C SER A 25 7.35 4.68 -6.82
N TYR A 26 8.29 3.80 -6.47
CA TYR A 26 8.32 3.21 -5.13
C TYR A 26 8.58 4.26 -4.07
N GLY A 27 7.66 4.36 -3.13
CA GLY A 27 7.71 5.34 -2.06
C GLY A 27 6.73 6.49 -2.26
N ASP A 28 6.09 6.61 -3.41
CA ASP A 28 5.09 7.64 -3.66
C ASP A 28 3.66 7.13 -3.46
N CYS A 29 2.79 7.98 -2.91
CA CYS A 29 1.40 7.67 -2.67
C CYS A 29 0.62 7.58 -3.99
N LEU A 30 -0.08 6.47 -4.22
CA LEU A 30 -0.88 6.29 -5.45
C LEU A 30 -2.09 7.23 -5.58
N ASP A 31 -2.49 7.91 -4.49
CA ASP A 31 -3.64 8.81 -4.51
C ASP A 31 -3.25 10.29 -4.63
N CYS A 32 -2.13 10.71 -4.02
CA CYS A 32 -1.73 12.13 -3.97
C CYS A 32 -0.32 12.41 -4.50
N GLU A 33 0.40 11.38 -4.94
CA GLU A 33 1.76 11.49 -5.51
C GLU A 33 2.81 12.06 -4.53
N GLU A 34 2.46 12.19 -3.25
CA GLU A 34 3.39 12.63 -2.20
C GLU A 34 4.16 11.43 -1.60
N PRO A 35 5.38 11.66 -1.07
CA PRO A 35 6.16 10.62 -0.43
C PRO A 35 5.44 9.95 0.75
N ILE A 36 5.52 8.62 0.81
CA ILE A 36 5.06 7.78 1.92
C ILE A 36 6.14 7.81 3.00
N ASP A 37 5.72 8.01 4.26
CA ASP A 37 6.62 7.97 5.41
C ASP A 37 7.47 6.68 5.41
N PRO A 38 8.81 6.78 5.40
CA PRO A 38 9.69 5.61 5.37
C PRO A 38 9.45 4.62 6.52
N ARG A 39 8.98 5.09 7.68
CA ARG A 39 8.63 4.22 8.81
C ARG A 39 7.44 3.31 8.48
N ARG A 40 6.49 3.78 7.66
CA ARG A 40 5.37 2.95 7.17
C ARG A 40 5.89 1.90 6.19
N LEU A 41 6.75 2.28 5.25
CA LEU A 41 7.38 1.33 4.32
C LEU A 41 8.25 0.29 5.04
N GLY A 42 8.89 0.69 6.16
CA GLY A 42 9.65 -0.23 7.02
C GLY A 42 8.78 -1.23 7.78
N LEU A 43 7.51 -0.91 8.04
CA LEU A 43 6.54 -1.83 8.64
C LEU A 43 5.94 -2.78 7.60
N ASP A 44 5.55 -2.26 6.45
CA ASP A 44 5.07 -3.04 5.31
C ASP A 44 5.51 -2.37 4.00
N PRO A 45 6.46 -2.99 3.26
CA PRO A 45 6.98 -2.42 2.01
C PRO A 45 5.93 -2.43 0.89
N ALA A 46 4.80 -3.14 1.04
CA ALA A 46 3.74 -3.17 0.06
C ALA A 46 2.75 -2.00 0.17
N ILE A 47 2.85 -1.17 1.21
CA ILE A 47 2.00 0.03 1.38
C ILE A 47 2.10 0.92 0.14
N ALA A 48 0.94 1.34 -0.35
CA ALA A 48 0.82 2.14 -1.57
C ALA A 48 0.20 3.52 -1.34
N LEU A 49 -0.12 3.86 -0.08
CA LEU A 49 -0.78 5.11 0.29
C LEU A 49 -0.10 5.75 1.50
N CYS A 50 -0.03 7.08 1.49
CA CYS A 50 0.32 7.86 2.67
C CYS A 50 -0.76 7.68 3.76
N ILE A 51 -0.42 8.03 5.00
CA ILE A 51 -1.34 7.89 6.15
C ILE A 51 -2.66 8.66 5.92
N GLY A 52 -2.59 9.88 5.39
CA GLY A 52 -3.77 10.72 5.14
C GLY A 52 -4.72 10.11 4.11
N CYS A 53 -4.21 9.59 2.99
CA CYS A 53 -5.06 8.94 1.98
C CYS A 53 -5.62 7.60 2.47
N ALA A 54 -4.85 6.83 3.24
CA ALA A 54 -5.31 5.59 3.85
C ALA A 54 -6.48 5.83 4.84
N GLU A 55 -6.39 6.87 5.68
CA GLU A 55 -7.45 7.26 6.61
C GLU A 55 -8.72 7.73 5.86
N LYS A 56 -8.56 8.57 4.83
CA LYS A 56 -9.68 9.03 3.98
C LYS A 56 -10.44 7.86 3.33
N ARG A 57 -9.73 6.84 2.85
CA ARG A 57 -10.35 5.63 2.26
C ARG A 57 -11.09 4.80 3.30
N SER A 58 -10.54 4.67 4.50
CA SER A 58 -11.14 3.89 5.60
C SER A 58 -12.47 4.50 6.08
N TYR A 59 -12.63 5.82 5.97
CA TYR A 59 -13.88 6.51 6.31
C TYR A 59 -15.04 6.20 5.33
N LYS A 60 -14.76 5.82 4.07
CA LYS A 60 -15.79 5.62 3.03
C LYS A 60 -16.64 4.35 3.15
N HIS A 61 -16.35 3.45 4.10
CA HIS A 61 -17.08 2.17 4.27
C HIS A 61 -17.98 2.12 5.53
N ARG A 62 -18.20 3.25 6.23
CA ARG A 62 -19.09 3.36 7.40
C ARG A 62 -20.34 4.21 7.14
N ARG A 63 -21.00 4.01 5.99
CA ARG A 63 -22.35 4.52 5.70
C ARG A 63 -23.23 3.41 5.15
#